data_AF-A0A534LNC2-F1
#
_entry.id   AF-A0A534LNC2-F1
#
_cell.length_a   1.000
_cell.length_b   1.000
_cell.length_c   1.000
_cell.angle_alpha   90.00
_cell.angle_beta   90.00
_cell.angle_gamma   90.00
#
_symmetry.space_group_name_H-M   'P 1'
#
loop_
_entity.id
_entity.type
_entity.pdbx_description
1 polymer ?
#
loop_
_entity_poly.entity_id
_entity_poly.type
_entity_poly.pdbx_seq_one_letter_code
_entity_poly.pdbx_strand_id
1 'polypeptide(L)'
;MVLGTILVQGFARPWRWTFGSKREVAYAGILVAGTFAYWFLYATTFREFILTDVDIRPWWAILVLFGFGLLFLGAVVYARTRIGWRYRPRYPGLRHRGTAYASAVGAILILGVVSVLFGVPGTTFRVPPEGLLYFVPLVLLISFSAPGRKFLDFDAEGLPVNAWLVVLLGSAIVGILVAPRVLIPYRHMEYLVVPFGILSGVGFVRLLDLGTVRGRLRAAAGMAIGLVFIANAFTGVPPPSTLAGWREGTVPAALDPAYWARDHASGLVVSDHHGSTTVFGFGGLNATWDRTRAPFLPDSLNDPYAGLSKIDSPSGQKDGTYVWIDQDMEAGVRLTPWEAALPMDSRVVAKFDSSPFLKVFDNGYARVYWIAWGCLPTTC
;
A
#
# COMPACT_ATOMS: atom_id res chain seq x y z
N MET A 1 1.62 16.27 5.40
CA MET A 1 0.20 16.65 5.56
C MET A 1 0.04 17.99 6.26
N VAL A 2 0.45 18.14 7.53
CA VAL A 2 0.34 19.42 8.29
C VAL A 2 0.93 20.62 7.56
N LEU A 3 2.19 20.53 7.09
CA LEU A 3 2.82 21.58 6.28
C LEU A 3 2.03 21.91 5.01
N GLY A 4 1.54 20.87 4.31
CA GLY A 4 0.74 21.04 3.10
C GLY A 4 -0.56 21.79 3.37
N THR A 5 -1.21 21.54 4.52
CA THR A 5 -2.40 22.28 4.96
C THR A 5 -2.10 23.76 5.15
N ILE A 6 -1.03 24.08 5.89
CA ILE A 6 -0.55 25.45 6.09
C ILE A 6 -0.31 26.15 4.74
N LEU A 7 0.35 25.47 3.80
CA LEU A 7 0.62 26.02 2.47
C LEU A 7 -0.65 26.31 1.68
N VAL A 8 -1.54 25.32 1.53
CA VAL A 8 -2.80 25.49 0.78
C VAL A 8 -3.66 26.59 1.40
N GLN A 9 -3.69 26.71 2.74
CA GLN A 9 -4.38 27.80 3.41
C GLN A 9 -3.80 29.17 3.05
N GLY A 10 -2.47 29.31 3.06
CA GLY A 10 -1.80 30.55 2.64
C GLY A 10 -2.00 30.91 1.17
N PHE A 11 -2.21 29.91 0.30
CA PHE A 11 -2.59 30.14 -1.09
C PHE A 11 -4.05 30.60 -1.24
N ALA A 12 -4.96 30.01 -0.46
CA ALA A 12 -6.39 30.24 -0.56
C ALA A 12 -6.81 31.57 0.08
N ARG A 13 -6.16 31.98 1.18
CA ARG A 13 -6.52 33.16 1.96
C ARG A 13 -5.26 33.94 2.38
N PRO A 14 -5.31 35.29 2.47
CA PRO A 14 -4.20 36.07 2.99
C PRO A 14 -3.82 35.60 4.40
N TRP A 15 -2.55 35.23 4.59
CA TRP A 15 -2.06 34.71 5.85
C TRP A 15 -2.21 35.74 6.98
N ARG A 16 -2.77 35.32 8.11
CA ARG A 16 -2.84 36.14 9.33
C ARG A 16 -2.05 35.44 10.43
N TRP A 17 -1.05 36.14 10.96
CA TRP A 17 -0.25 35.67 12.09
C TRP A 17 -1.03 35.82 13.40
N THR A 18 -1.87 34.84 13.70
CA THR A 18 -2.58 34.73 14.99
C THR A 18 -1.76 33.88 15.95
N PHE A 19 -2.11 33.89 17.24
CA PHE A 19 -1.50 32.95 18.20
C PHE A 19 -1.73 31.48 17.79
N GLY A 20 -2.90 31.17 17.21
CA GLY A 20 -3.21 29.85 16.67
C GLY A 20 -2.26 29.44 15.54
N SER A 21 -2.11 30.28 14.51
CA SER A 21 -1.24 29.94 13.37
C SER A 21 0.24 29.85 13.75
N LYS A 22 0.70 30.64 14.74
CA LYS A 22 2.05 30.48 15.31
C LYS A 22 2.24 29.10 15.97
N ARG A 23 1.25 28.64 16.74
CA ARG A 23 1.29 27.31 17.37
C ARG A 23 1.27 26.18 16.34
N GLU A 24 0.47 26.31 15.28
CA GLU A 24 0.42 25.34 14.18
C GLU A 24 1.75 25.24 13.45
N VAL A 25 2.37 26.38 13.11
CA VAL A 25 3.70 26.41 12.48
C VAL A 25 4.76 25.82 13.41
N ALA A 26 4.74 26.15 14.69
CA ALA A 26 5.66 25.57 15.68
C ALA A 26 5.50 24.04 15.77
N TYR A 27 4.26 23.56 15.85
CA TYR A 27 3.96 22.13 15.87
C TYR A 27 4.40 21.43 14.58
N ALA A 28 4.15 22.03 13.42
CA ALA A 28 4.62 21.52 12.14
C ALA A 28 6.15 21.46 12.09
N GLY A 29 6.84 22.48 12.62
CA GLY A 29 8.30 22.51 12.75
C GLY A 29 8.84 21.37 13.62
N ILE A 30 8.22 21.13 14.78
CA ILE A 30 8.58 20.02 15.67
C ILE A 30 8.35 18.68 14.97
N LEU A 31 7.21 18.49 14.30
CA LEU A 31 6.92 17.26 13.55
C LEU A 31 7.94 17.01 12.43
N VAL A 32 8.33 18.04 11.70
CA VAL A 32 9.32 17.94 10.63
C VAL A 32 10.69 17.58 11.21
N ALA A 33 11.12 18.27 12.26
CA ALA A 33 12.38 18.00 12.93
C ALA A 33 12.43 16.58 13.50
N GLY A 34 11.37 16.15 14.18
CA GLY A 34 11.23 14.79 14.72
C GLY A 34 11.21 13.73 13.62
N THR A 35 10.53 14.00 12.50
CA THR A 35 10.52 13.11 11.33
C THR A 35 11.92 12.94 10.77
N PHE A 36 12.66 14.03 10.55
CA PHE A 36 14.05 13.94 10.09
C PHE A 36 14.94 13.25 11.11
N ALA A 37 14.81 13.54 12.40
CA ALA A 37 15.58 12.87 13.45
C ALA A 37 15.34 11.35 13.44
N TYR A 38 14.09 10.91 13.29
CA TYR A 38 13.77 9.49 13.14
C TYR A 38 14.47 8.86 11.93
N TRP A 39 14.39 9.50 10.76
CA TRP A 39 15.04 9.00 9.54
C TRP A 39 16.56 9.03 9.58
N PHE A 40 17.16 9.98 10.31
CA PHE A 40 18.62 10.09 10.42
C PHE A 40 19.23 9.19 11.49
N LEU A 41 18.55 9.04 12.63
CA LEU A 41 19.11 8.39 13.80
C LEU A 41 18.64 6.94 13.96
N TYR A 42 17.44 6.61 13.48
CA TYR A 42 16.83 5.31 13.72
C TYR A 42 16.63 4.50 12.43
N ALA A 43 15.96 5.06 11.43
CA ALA A 43 15.60 4.34 10.20
C ALA A 43 16.72 4.34 9.14
N THR A 44 17.97 4.15 9.55
CA THR A 44 19.17 4.27 8.70
C THR A 44 19.18 3.26 7.55
N THR A 45 18.76 2.01 7.81
CA THR A 45 18.68 0.93 6.80
C THR A 45 17.64 1.22 5.71
N PHE A 46 16.43 1.65 6.10
CA PHE A 46 15.41 2.06 5.15
C PHE A 46 15.82 3.31 4.36
N ARG A 47 16.47 4.28 5.03
CA ARG A 47 17.01 5.47 4.38
C ARG A 47 18.01 5.08 3.28
N GLU A 48 18.94 4.18 3.56
CA GLU A 48 19.96 3.74 2.58
C GLU A 48 19.32 3.04 1.38
N PHE A 49 18.30 2.22 1.61
CA PHE A 49 17.52 1.63 0.53
C PHE A 49 16.86 2.69 -0.35
N ILE A 50 16.15 3.65 0.26
CA ILE A 50 15.49 4.76 -0.46
C ILE A 50 16.49 5.61 -1.24
N LEU A 51 17.62 5.96 -0.63
CA LEU A 51 18.64 6.79 -1.28
C LEU A 51 19.29 6.08 -2.48
N THR A 52 19.40 4.76 -2.43
CA THR A 52 19.88 3.95 -3.56
C THR A 52 18.89 4.00 -4.73
N ASP A 53 17.59 3.98 -4.45
CA ASP A 53 16.54 4.04 -5.48
C ASP A 53 16.35 5.43 -6.11
N VAL A 54 16.66 6.52 -5.40
CA VAL A 54 16.48 7.91 -5.91
C VAL A 54 17.73 8.43 -6.63
N ASP A 55 18.88 7.75 -6.50
CA ASP A 55 20.19 8.08 -7.10
C ASP A 55 20.62 9.56 -7.02
N ILE A 56 20.28 10.24 -5.92
CA ILE A 56 20.76 11.61 -5.66
C ILE A 56 22.07 11.55 -4.88
N ARG A 57 23.17 11.92 -5.55
CA ARG A 57 24.50 12.05 -4.96
C ARG A 57 25.00 13.50 -5.06
N PRO A 58 25.37 14.14 -3.94
CA PRO A 58 25.36 13.62 -2.56
C PRO A 58 23.95 13.63 -1.94
N TRP A 59 23.64 12.69 -1.05
CA TRP A 59 22.29 12.54 -0.46
C TRP A 59 21.81 13.78 0.30
N TRP A 60 22.74 14.55 0.89
CA TRP A 60 22.40 15.78 1.63
C TRP A 60 21.81 16.86 0.73
N ALA A 61 21.96 16.76 -0.60
CA ALA A 61 21.31 17.64 -1.56
C ALA A 61 19.78 17.62 -1.40
N ILE A 62 19.19 16.50 -0.98
CA ILE A 62 17.75 16.39 -0.70
C ILE A 62 17.33 17.33 0.43
N LEU A 63 18.14 17.46 1.48
CA LEU A 63 17.85 18.38 2.59
C LEU A 63 17.91 19.83 2.18
N VAL A 64 18.92 20.17 1.37
CA VAL A 64 19.10 21.51 0.82
C VAL A 64 17.93 21.85 -0.11
N LEU A 65 17.57 20.94 -1.02
CA LEU A 65 16.42 21.09 -1.92
C LEU A 65 15.10 21.18 -1.15
N PHE A 66 14.93 20.42 -0.07
CA PHE A 66 13.76 20.53 0.80
C PHE A 66 13.68 21.92 1.45
N GLY A 67 14.79 22.42 2.00
CA GLY A 67 14.87 23.77 2.56
C GLY A 67 14.56 24.85 1.53
N PHE A 68 15.16 24.79 0.34
CA PHE A 68 14.85 25.69 -0.77
C PHE A 68 13.40 25.57 -1.22
N GLY A 69 12.84 24.36 -1.25
CA GLY A 69 11.44 24.12 -1.56
C GLY A 69 10.52 24.81 -0.57
N LEU A 70 10.80 24.73 0.74
CA LEU A 70 10.04 25.45 1.77
C LEU A 70 10.14 26.97 1.60
N LEU A 71 11.34 27.50 1.34
CA LEU A 71 11.53 28.93 1.09
C LEU A 71 10.80 29.40 -0.16
N PHE A 72 10.88 28.64 -1.24
CA PHE A 72 10.17 28.90 -2.49
C PHE A 72 8.65 28.90 -2.25
N LEU A 73 8.12 27.88 -1.59
CA LEU A 73 6.70 27.80 -1.25
C LEU A 73 6.27 28.98 -0.36
N GLY A 74 7.09 29.36 0.62
CA GLY A 74 6.86 30.55 1.44
C GLY A 74 6.84 31.84 0.61
N ALA A 75 7.75 31.99 -0.34
CA ALA A 75 7.80 33.14 -1.26
C ALA A 75 6.57 33.19 -2.17
N VAL A 76 6.12 32.05 -2.70
CA VAL A 76 4.91 31.99 -3.52
C VAL A 76 3.67 32.33 -2.69
N VAL A 77 3.54 31.79 -1.47
CA VAL A 77 2.45 32.16 -0.56
C VAL A 77 2.48 33.66 -0.25
N TYR A 78 3.66 34.21 0.02
CA TYR A 78 3.84 35.64 0.25
C TYR A 78 3.41 36.48 -0.96
N ALA A 79 3.88 36.13 -2.17
CA ALA A 79 3.47 36.80 -3.40
C ALA A 79 1.95 36.70 -3.62
N ARG A 80 1.36 35.55 -3.34
CA ARG A 80 -0.09 35.33 -3.44
C ARG A 80 -0.89 36.24 -2.50
N THR A 81 -0.36 36.59 -1.32
CA THR A 81 -1.01 37.56 -0.41
C THR A 81 -1.11 38.97 -1.01
N ARG A 82 -0.29 39.30 -2.00
CA ARG A 82 -0.32 40.59 -2.70
C ARG A 82 -1.38 40.66 -3.80
N ILE A 83 -1.95 39.52 -4.20
CA ILE A 83 -2.95 39.44 -5.28
C ILE A 83 -4.36 39.52 -4.68
N GLY A 84 -5.14 40.50 -5.12
CA GLY A 84 -6.52 40.74 -4.66
C GLY A 84 -7.56 39.68 -5.04
N TRP A 85 -7.15 38.54 -5.59
CA TRP A 85 -8.06 37.47 -6.01
C TRP A 85 -8.77 36.86 -4.79
N ARG A 86 -10.11 36.92 -4.81
CA ARG A 86 -10.99 36.34 -3.79
C ARG A 86 -11.87 35.29 -4.43
N TYR A 87 -11.63 34.03 -4.07
CA TYR A 87 -12.54 32.94 -4.41
C TYR A 87 -13.90 33.17 -3.74
N ARG A 88 -14.96 33.22 -4.54
CA ARG A 88 -16.35 33.33 -4.06
C ARG A 88 -17.06 32.01 -4.35
N PRO A 89 -17.20 31.11 -3.35
CA PRO A 89 -17.88 29.84 -3.58
C PRO A 89 -19.35 30.09 -3.92
N ARG A 90 -19.89 29.29 -4.84
CA ARG A 90 -21.31 29.26 -5.19
C ARG A 90 -21.92 27.98 -4.66
N TYR A 91 -23.08 28.10 -4.00
CA TYR A 91 -23.76 26.94 -3.45
C TYR A 91 -24.21 26.03 -4.60
N PRO A 92 -23.82 24.75 -4.60
CA PRO A 92 -24.06 23.88 -5.75
C PRO A 92 -25.53 23.42 -5.80
N GLY A 93 -26.17 23.57 -6.97
CA GLY A 93 -27.52 23.06 -7.24
C GLY A 93 -27.57 21.54 -7.46
N LEU A 94 -28.78 20.96 -7.50
CA LEU A 94 -28.99 19.50 -7.66
C LEU A 94 -28.33 18.92 -8.92
N ARG A 95 -28.50 19.57 -10.08
CA ARG A 95 -27.87 19.13 -11.33
C ARG A 95 -26.34 19.08 -11.21
N HIS A 96 -25.75 20.07 -10.54
CA HIS A 96 -24.31 20.10 -10.34
C HIS A 96 -23.84 18.99 -9.39
N ARG A 97 -24.58 18.72 -8.32
CA ARG A 97 -24.30 17.60 -7.39
C ARG A 97 -24.34 16.25 -8.11
N GLY A 98 -25.41 15.99 -8.87
CA GLY A 98 -25.59 14.74 -9.60
C GLY A 98 -24.53 14.53 -10.69
N THR A 99 -24.22 15.58 -11.46
CA THR A 99 -23.15 15.51 -12.47
C THR A 99 -21.78 15.30 -11.85
N ALA A 100 -21.46 15.97 -10.73
CA ALA A 100 -20.20 15.74 -10.02
C ALA A 100 -20.05 14.29 -9.52
N TYR A 101 -21.12 13.71 -8.97
CA TYR A 101 -21.14 12.30 -8.57
C TYR A 101 -20.93 11.36 -9.76
N ALA A 102 -21.71 11.54 -10.83
CA ALA A 102 -21.62 10.71 -12.03
C ALA A 102 -20.23 10.81 -12.70
N SER A 103 -19.65 12.01 -12.76
CA SER A 103 -18.30 12.22 -13.26
C SER A 103 -17.24 11.55 -12.39
N ALA A 104 -17.40 11.54 -11.06
CA ALA A 104 -16.48 10.85 -10.16
C ALA A 104 -16.55 9.33 -10.33
N VAL A 105 -17.76 8.77 -10.40
CA VAL A 105 -17.96 7.34 -10.72
C VAL A 105 -17.29 7.01 -12.05
N GLY A 106 -17.57 7.79 -13.10
CA GLY A 106 -16.99 7.58 -14.42
C GLY A 106 -15.46 7.66 -14.42
N ALA A 107 -14.88 8.67 -13.76
CA ALA A 107 -13.44 8.83 -13.67
C ALA A 107 -12.75 7.66 -12.96
N ILE A 108 -13.31 7.20 -11.83
CA ILE A 108 -12.73 6.09 -11.06
C ILE A 108 -12.90 4.76 -11.82
N LEU A 109 -14.04 4.54 -12.48
CA LEU A 109 -14.23 3.36 -13.34
C LEU A 109 -13.27 3.36 -14.53
N ILE A 110 -13.01 4.52 -15.15
CA ILE A 110 -12.00 4.65 -16.21
C ILE A 110 -10.62 4.27 -15.68
N LEU A 111 -10.24 4.74 -14.48
CA LEU A 111 -8.98 4.33 -13.84
C LEU A 111 -8.95 2.82 -13.57
N GLY A 112 -10.06 2.22 -13.16
CA GLY A 112 -10.21 0.77 -13.02
C GLY A 112 -9.98 0.03 -14.34
N VAL A 113 -10.63 0.47 -15.43
CA VAL A 113 -10.46 -0.10 -16.77
C VAL A 113 -9.03 0.06 -17.27
N VAL A 114 -8.40 1.22 -17.06
CA VAL A 114 -6.97 1.44 -17.37
C VAL A 114 -6.10 0.44 -16.61
N SER A 115 -6.42 0.19 -15.34
CA SER A 115 -5.67 -0.77 -14.50
C SER A 115 -5.79 -2.23 -14.97
N VAL A 116 -6.89 -2.58 -15.63
CA VAL A 116 -7.08 -3.88 -16.30
C VAL A 116 -6.31 -3.95 -17.61
N LEU A 117 -6.43 -2.92 -18.47
CA LEU A 117 -5.89 -2.94 -19.83
C LEU A 117 -4.37 -2.70 -19.87
N PHE A 118 -3.88 -1.76 -19.07
CA PHE A 118 -2.49 -1.28 -19.11
C PHE A 118 -1.71 -1.61 -17.84
N GLY A 119 -2.40 -1.94 -16.76
CA GLY A 119 -1.81 -2.12 -15.42
C GLY A 119 -2.01 -0.90 -14.53
N VAL A 120 -1.85 -1.10 -13.23
CA VAL A 120 -1.95 -0.04 -12.24
C VAL A 120 -0.83 0.97 -12.49
N PRO A 121 -1.12 2.27 -12.66
CA PRO A 121 -0.10 3.28 -12.92
C PRO A 121 1.03 3.25 -11.89
N GLY A 122 2.28 3.23 -12.39
CA GLY A 122 3.48 3.14 -11.57
C GLY A 122 3.83 1.72 -11.11
N THR A 123 3.10 0.69 -11.54
CA THR A 123 3.42 -0.72 -11.26
C THR A 123 3.30 -1.57 -12.53
N THR A 124 3.80 -2.81 -12.47
CA THR A 124 3.64 -3.82 -13.53
C THR A 124 2.39 -4.68 -13.33
N PHE A 125 1.65 -4.47 -12.23
CA PHE A 125 0.50 -5.28 -11.86
C PHE A 125 -0.72 -4.93 -12.70
N ARG A 126 -1.34 -5.93 -13.32
CA ARG A 126 -2.62 -5.80 -14.03
C ARG A 126 -3.74 -6.39 -13.18
N VAL A 127 -4.80 -5.61 -13.01
CA VAL A 127 -5.97 -6.06 -12.25
C VAL A 127 -6.79 -7.02 -13.12
N PRO A 128 -7.19 -8.20 -12.63
CA PRO A 128 -8.12 -9.06 -13.35
C PRO A 128 -9.48 -8.36 -13.55
N PRO A 129 -10.16 -8.50 -14.70
CA PRO A 129 -11.45 -7.85 -14.95
C PRO A 129 -12.50 -8.13 -13.87
N GLU A 130 -12.58 -9.38 -13.40
CA GLU A 130 -13.44 -9.82 -12.30
C GLU A 130 -13.13 -9.10 -10.98
N GLY A 131 -11.86 -8.68 -10.81
CA GLY A 131 -11.41 -7.93 -9.65
C GLY A 131 -12.08 -6.56 -9.51
N LEU A 132 -12.46 -5.93 -10.62
CA LEU A 132 -13.14 -4.63 -10.59
C LEU A 132 -14.49 -4.68 -9.85
N LEU A 133 -15.17 -5.82 -9.86
CA LEU A 133 -16.48 -5.98 -9.21
C LEU A 133 -16.38 -5.79 -7.70
N TYR A 134 -15.27 -6.21 -7.08
CA TYR A 134 -15.04 -6.03 -5.65
C TYR A 134 -14.85 -4.56 -5.25
N PHE A 135 -14.41 -3.72 -6.19
CA PHE A 135 -14.22 -2.29 -5.93
C PHE A 135 -15.48 -1.46 -6.19
N VAL A 136 -16.48 -1.97 -6.92
CA VAL A 136 -17.70 -1.21 -7.25
C VAL A 136 -18.37 -0.59 -6.02
N PRO A 137 -18.60 -1.31 -4.89
CA PRO A 137 -19.18 -0.71 -3.70
C PRO A 137 -18.36 0.47 -3.17
N LEU A 138 -17.02 0.35 -3.16
CA LEU A 138 -16.13 1.41 -2.71
C LEU A 138 -16.18 2.61 -3.65
N VAL A 139 -16.13 2.37 -4.97
CA VAL A 139 -16.24 3.41 -6.00
C VAL A 139 -17.51 4.23 -5.82
N LEU A 140 -18.66 3.58 -5.59
CA LEU A 140 -19.92 4.27 -5.36
C LEU A 140 -19.87 5.15 -4.09
N LEU A 141 -19.29 4.66 -2.99
CA LEU A 141 -19.16 5.45 -1.75
C LEU A 141 -18.20 6.63 -1.89
N ILE A 142 -16.98 6.40 -2.39
CA ILE A 142 -15.98 7.47 -2.50
C ILE A 142 -16.37 8.51 -3.55
N SER A 143 -17.22 8.17 -4.52
CA SER A 143 -17.72 9.12 -5.52
C SER A 143 -18.60 10.22 -4.92
N PHE A 144 -19.19 10.01 -3.73
CA PHE A 144 -19.86 11.08 -2.99
C PHE A 144 -18.90 12.20 -2.55
N SER A 145 -17.58 11.95 -2.56
CA SER A 145 -16.60 12.99 -2.22
C SER A 145 -16.63 14.18 -3.18
N ALA A 146 -16.90 13.94 -4.47
CA ALA A 146 -16.95 14.99 -5.49
C ALA A 146 -18.06 16.04 -5.24
N PRO A 147 -19.34 15.66 -5.03
CA PRO A 147 -20.36 16.62 -4.62
C PRO A 147 -20.10 17.20 -3.22
N GLY A 148 -19.51 16.44 -2.30
CA GLY A 148 -19.20 16.89 -0.93
C GLY A 148 -18.15 18.00 -0.86
N ARG A 149 -17.13 17.95 -1.72
CA ARG A 149 -15.99 18.90 -1.74
C ARG A 149 -16.40 20.36 -1.79
N LYS A 150 -17.42 20.71 -2.58
CA LYS A 150 -17.87 22.11 -2.71
C LYS A 150 -18.58 22.64 -1.47
N PHE A 151 -19.13 21.77 -0.64
CA PHE A 151 -19.79 22.20 0.60
C PHE A 151 -18.80 22.58 1.68
N LEU A 152 -17.61 21.99 1.66
CA LEU A 152 -16.52 22.37 2.56
C LEU A 152 -15.99 23.78 2.30
N ASP A 153 -16.24 24.37 1.13
CA ASP A 153 -15.87 25.77 0.88
C ASP A 153 -16.68 26.76 1.75
N PHE A 154 -17.80 26.30 2.35
CA PHE A 154 -18.66 27.08 3.26
C PHE A 154 -18.41 26.78 4.74
N ASP A 155 -17.55 25.82 5.05
CA ASP A 155 -17.18 25.45 6.42
C ASP A 155 -15.86 26.13 6.81
N ALA A 156 -15.71 26.51 8.08
CA ALA A 156 -14.47 27.08 8.59
C ALA A 156 -13.32 26.05 8.53
N GLU A 157 -13.63 24.78 8.79
CA GLU A 157 -12.68 23.66 8.85
C GLU A 157 -12.60 22.86 7.53
N GLY A 158 -13.34 23.29 6.50
CA GLY A 158 -13.37 22.57 5.23
C GLY A 158 -12.10 22.71 4.39
N LEU A 159 -11.36 23.83 4.55
CA LEU A 159 -10.11 24.08 3.84
C LEU A 159 -8.97 23.11 4.23
N PRO A 160 -8.75 22.80 5.53
CA PRO A 160 -7.86 21.71 5.95
C PRO A 160 -8.10 20.37 5.26
N VAL A 161 -9.34 19.92 5.15
CA VAL A 161 -9.69 18.64 4.53
C VAL A 161 -9.36 18.64 3.03
N ASN A 162 -9.70 19.73 2.35
CA ASN A 162 -9.35 19.92 0.93
C ASN A 162 -7.84 19.95 0.71
N ALA A 163 -7.10 20.62 1.59
CA ALA A 163 -5.66 20.66 1.53
C ALA A 163 -5.04 19.27 1.72
N TRP A 164 -5.58 18.49 2.65
CA TRP A 164 -5.16 17.10 2.86
C TRP A 164 -5.34 16.27 1.59
N LEU A 165 -6.51 16.32 0.97
CA LEU A 165 -6.78 15.63 -0.29
C LEU A 165 -5.79 16.05 -1.39
N VAL A 166 -5.61 17.35 -1.61
CA VAL A 166 -4.72 17.88 -2.66
C VAL A 166 -3.27 17.45 -2.45
N VAL A 167 -2.79 17.50 -1.21
CA VAL A 167 -1.40 17.13 -0.88
C VAL A 167 -1.16 15.63 -1.08
N LEU A 168 -2.11 14.79 -0.67
CA LEU A 168 -1.99 13.34 -0.89
C LEU A 168 -2.10 12.95 -2.36
N LEU A 169 -3.02 13.56 -3.12
CA LEU A 169 -3.13 13.32 -4.56
C LEU A 169 -1.88 13.80 -5.30
N GLY A 170 -1.35 14.97 -4.93
CA GLY A 170 -0.09 15.47 -5.48
C GLY A 170 1.09 14.54 -5.17
N SER A 171 1.18 14.05 -3.94
CA SER A 171 2.16 13.05 -3.53
C SER A 171 2.02 11.75 -4.32
N ALA A 172 0.79 11.28 -4.54
CA ALA A 172 0.52 10.07 -5.32
C ALA A 172 0.95 10.25 -6.79
N ILE A 173 0.66 11.40 -7.41
CA ILE A 173 1.09 11.71 -8.78
C ILE A 173 2.61 11.74 -8.88
N VAL A 174 3.29 12.39 -7.94
CA VAL A 174 4.77 12.40 -7.90
C VAL A 174 5.31 10.99 -7.71
N GLY A 175 4.68 10.18 -6.86
CA GLY A 175 5.05 8.78 -6.67
C GLY A 175 4.90 7.96 -7.95
N ILE A 176 3.78 8.08 -8.65
CA ILE A 176 3.55 7.39 -9.92
C ILE A 176 4.57 7.80 -10.99
N LEU A 177 4.88 9.08 -11.10
CA LEU A 177 5.68 9.63 -12.21
C LEU A 177 7.19 9.60 -11.99
N VAL A 178 7.65 9.79 -10.75
CA VAL A 178 9.05 10.10 -10.44
C VAL A 178 9.70 9.05 -9.55
N ALA A 179 8.99 8.53 -8.55
CA ALA A 179 9.58 7.67 -7.52
C ALA A 179 8.66 6.52 -7.07
N PRO A 180 8.24 5.61 -7.98
CA PRO A 180 7.20 4.60 -7.69
C PRO A 180 7.62 3.56 -6.64
N ARG A 181 8.94 3.36 -6.45
CA ARG A 181 9.49 2.45 -5.45
C ARG A 181 9.60 3.05 -4.05
N VAL A 182 9.63 4.39 -3.95
CA VAL A 182 9.80 5.12 -2.69
C VAL A 182 8.48 5.71 -2.21
N LEU A 183 7.75 6.37 -3.11
CA LEU A 183 6.42 6.92 -2.89
C LEU A 183 5.40 5.98 -3.49
N ILE A 184 5.29 4.80 -2.88
CA ILE A 184 4.50 3.68 -3.38
C ILE A 184 3.04 4.11 -3.62
N PRO A 185 2.55 4.10 -4.87
CA PRO A 185 1.23 4.66 -5.21
C PRO A 185 0.07 4.05 -4.44
N TYR A 186 0.04 2.72 -4.23
CA TYR A 186 -1.07 2.07 -3.53
C TYR A 186 -1.17 2.48 -2.05
N ARG A 187 -0.04 2.77 -1.38
CA ARG A 187 -0.03 3.27 0.01
C ARG A 187 -0.73 4.62 0.15
N HIS A 188 -0.75 5.43 -0.92
CA HIS A 188 -1.47 6.70 -0.90
C HIS A 188 -2.98 6.49 -0.79
N MET A 189 -3.52 5.38 -1.31
CA MET A 189 -4.96 5.08 -1.18
C MET A 189 -5.37 4.84 0.27
N GLU A 190 -4.51 4.20 1.08
CA GLU A 190 -4.72 4.02 2.52
C GLU A 190 -4.87 5.37 3.23
N TYR A 191 -4.04 6.36 2.85
CA TYR A 191 -4.11 7.71 3.42
C TYR A 191 -5.27 8.54 2.86
N LEU A 192 -5.62 8.34 1.59
CA LEU A 192 -6.69 9.07 0.90
C LEU A 192 -8.09 8.66 1.37
N VAL A 193 -8.25 7.46 1.95
CA VAL A 193 -9.55 6.97 2.44
C VAL A 193 -10.17 7.92 3.47
N VAL A 194 -9.34 8.59 4.28
CA VAL A 194 -9.82 9.50 5.34
C VAL A 194 -10.44 10.78 4.77
N PRO A 195 -9.73 11.60 3.95
CA PRO A 195 -10.36 12.77 3.35
C PRO A 195 -11.52 12.38 2.42
N PHE A 196 -11.43 11.25 1.69
CA PHE A 196 -12.58 10.76 0.92
C PHE A 196 -13.77 10.42 1.80
N GLY A 197 -13.58 9.78 2.96
CA GLY A 197 -14.65 9.46 3.91
C GLY A 197 -15.37 10.71 4.42
N ILE A 198 -14.62 11.74 4.83
CA ILE A 198 -15.19 13.03 5.28
C ILE A 198 -16.02 13.66 4.15
N LEU A 199 -15.43 13.78 2.97
CA LEU A 199 -16.06 14.39 1.79
C LEU A 199 -17.29 13.61 1.34
N SER A 200 -17.21 12.28 1.34
CA SER A 200 -18.32 11.40 0.99
C SER A 200 -19.46 11.50 1.98
N GLY A 201 -19.18 11.61 3.29
CA GLY A 201 -20.22 11.85 4.30
C GLY A 201 -20.96 13.16 4.06
N VAL A 202 -20.23 14.25 3.83
CA VAL A 202 -20.81 15.56 3.49
C VAL A 202 -21.60 15.47 2.17
N GLY A 203 -21.01 14.87 1.14
CA GLY A 203 -21.63 14.72 -0.17
C GLY A 203 -22.89 13.87 -0.14
N PHE A 204 -22.92 12.80 0.65
CA PHE A 204 -24.08 11.95 0.86
C PHE A 204 -25.23 12.74 1.50
N VAL A 205 -25.00 13.39 2.64
CA VAL A 205 -26.01 14.18 3.34
C VAL A 205 -26.54 15.31 2.45
N ARG A 206 -25.63 15.96 1.71
CA ARG A 206 -25.97 17.11 0.86
C ARG A 206 -26.53 16.73 -0.49
N LEU A 207 -26.24 15.56 -1.05
CA LEU A 207 -26.81 15.11 -2.33
C LEU A 207 -28.22 14.57 -2.14
N LEU A 208 -28.44 13.83 -1.05
CA LEU A 208 -29.77 13.39 -0.67
C LEU A 208 -30.59 14.49 0.03
N ASP A 209 -29.93 15.58 0.44
CA ASP A 209 -30.47 16.73 1.18
C ASP A 209 -31.70 16.32 1.96
N LEU A 210 -31.46 15.52 3.02
CA LEU A 210 -32.46 14.74 3.73
C LEU A 210 -33.65 15.57 4.26
N GLY A 211 -33.57 16.91 4.20
CA GLY A 211 -34.69 17.83 4.45
C GLY A 211 -35.65 18.04 3.26
N THR A 212 -35.19 17.86 2.02
CA THR A 212 -35.96 18.02 0.77
C THR A 212 -36.53 16.71 0.25
N VAL A 213 -35.79 15.60 0.38
CA VAL A 213 -36.27 14.26 0.06
C VAL A 213 -37.07 13.73 1.25
N ARG A 214 -38.38 13.50 1.08
CA ARG A 214 -39.30 13.09 2.17
C ARG A 214 -39.92 11.72 1.91
N GLY A 215 -40.39 11.08 2.98
CA GLY A 215 -41.17 9.85 2.92
C GLY A 215 -40.40 8.64 2.38
N ARG A 216 -41.07 7.82 1.54
CA ARG A 216 -40.55 6.53 1.04
C ARG A 216 -39.25 6.66 0.24
N LEU A 217 -39.06 7.76 -0.48
CA LEU A 217 -37.86 7.96 -1.31
C LEU A 217 -36.61 8.20 -0.44
N ARG A 218 -36.75 8.86 0.71
CA ARG A 218 -35.67 9.01 1.69
C ARG A 218 -35.29 7.67 2.31
N ALA A 219 -36.29 6.85 2.66
CA ALA A 219 -36.07 5.51 3.20
C ALA A 219 -35.39 4.60 2.17
N ALA A 220 -35.84 4.62 0.90
CA ALA A 220 -35.24 3.86 -0.18
C ALA A 220 -33.78 4.28 -0.45
N ALA A 221 -33.49 5.58 -0.50
CA ALA A 221 -32.13 6.09 -0.66
C ALA A 221 -31.24 5.68 0.51
N GLY A 222 -31.71 5.83 1.75
CA GLY A 222 -30.98 5.38 2.94
C GLY A 222 -30.70 3.88 2.93
N MET A 223 -31.67 3.06 2.52
CA MET A 223 -31.52 1.61 2.38
C MET A 223 -30.50 1.25 1.29
N ALA A 224 -30.58 1.89 0.12
CA ALA A 224 -29.63 1.67 -0.97
C ALA A 224 -28.19 1.99 -0.55
N ILE A 225 -27.95 3.11 0.14
CA ILE A 225 -26.62 3.41 0.67
C ILE A 225 -26.22 2.42 1.78
N GLY A 226 -27.14 2.05 2.67
CA GLY A 226 -26.89 1.03 3.68
C GLY A 226 -26.43 -0.30 3.06
N LEU A 227 -27.07 -0.73 1.98
CA LEU A 227 -26.66 -1.90 1.20
C LEU A 227 -25.26 -1.73 0.58
N VAL A 228 -24.93 -0.55 0.05
CA VAL A 228 -23.58 -0.28 -0.46
C VAL A 228 -22.54 -0.34 0.66
N PHE A 229 -22.83 0.18 1.87
CA PHE A 229 -21.95 0.07 3.03
C PHE A 229 -21.74 -1.39 3.45
N ILE A 230 -22.82 -2.18 3.53
CA ILE A 230 -22.74 -3.61 3.83
C ILE A 230 -21.92 -4.33 2.76
N ALA A 231 -22.15 -4.03 1.47
CA ALA A 231 -21.38 -4.60 0.37
C ALA A 231 -19.88 -4.28 0.49
N ASN A 232 -19.50 -3.07 0.91
CA ASN A 232 -18.09 -2.74 1.18
C ASN A 232 -17.47 -3.59 2.29
N ALA A 233 -18.23 -3.96 3.33
CA ALA A 233 -17.71 -4.85 4.37
C ALA A 233 -17.39 -6.25 3.83
N PHE A 234 -18.19 -6.74 2.87
CA PHE A 234 -17.95 -8.04 2.23
C PHE A 234 -16.87 -7.99 1.14
N THR A 235 -16.71 -6.86 0.44
CA THR A 235 -15.72 -6.74 -0.64
C THR A 235 -14.40 -6.10 -0.22
N GLY A 236 -14.30 -5.61 1.03
CA GLY A 236 -13.10 -4.99 1.57
C GLY A 236 -11.88 -5.92 1.65
N VAL A 237 -12.12 -7.23 1.72
CA VAL A 237 -11.07 -8.27 1.59
C VAL A 237 -11.48 -9.18 0.43
N PRO A 238 -11.09 -8.85 -0.81
CA PRO A 238 -11.40 -9.71 -1.95
C PRO A 238 -10.71 -11.07 -1.81
N PRO A 239 -11.20 -12.12 -2.49
CA PRO A 239 -10.51 -13.40 -2.52
C PRO A 239 -9.04 -13.26 -2.97
N PRO A 240 -8.10 -14.06 -2.44
CA PRO A 240 -6.68 -13.96 -2.78
C PRO A 240 -6.41 -14.02 -4.29
N SER A 241 -7.20 -14.80 -5.03
CA SER A 241 -7.12 -14.91 -6.50
C SER A 241 -7.29 -13.56 -7.23
N THR A 242 -8.01 -12.61 -6.62
CA THR A 242 -8.26 -11.28 -7.19
C THR A 242 -7.02 -10.37 -7.17
N LEU A 243 -6.09 -10.58 -6.22
CA LEU A 243 -4.91 -9.74 -6.02
C LEU A 243 -3.62 -10.53 -6.23
N ALA A 244 -3.53 -11.31 -7.31
CA ALA A 244 -2.38 -12.15 -7.64
C ALA A 244 -1.93 -13.08 -6.50
N GLY A 245 -2.89 -13.71 -5.81
CA GLY A 245 -2.63 -14.61 -4.70
C GLY A 245 -2.26 -13.89 -3.39
N TRP A 246 -2.31 -12.56 -3.35
CA TRP A 246 -1.97 -11.81 -2.15
C TRP A 246 -2.93 -12.12 -1.01
N ARG A 247 -2.35 -12.54 0.11
CA ARG A 247 -3.03 -12.80 1.38
C ARG A 247 -2.44 -11.90 2.46
N GLU A 248 -3.29 -11.13 3.13
CA GLU A 248 -2.89 -10.25 4.23
C GLU A 248 -2.69 -11.02 5.54
N GLY A 249 -3.43 -12.11 5.72
CA GLY A 249 -3.41 -12.94 6.92
C GLY A 249 -2.65 -14.26 6.75
N THR A 250 -2.46 -14.94 7.88
CA THR A 250 -1.87 -16.28 7.96
C THR A 250 -2.92 -17.23 8.55
N VAL A 251 -3.09 -18.41 7.96
CA VAL A 251 -3.98 -19.44 8.53
C VAL A 251 -3.33 -20.12 9.73
N PRO A 252 -4.11 -20.60 10.72
CA PRO A 252 -3.54 -21.31 11.86
C PRO A 252 -2.60 -22.46 11.48
N ALA A 253 -2.96 -23.25 10.47
CA ALA A 253 -2.13 -24.36 9.99
C ALA A 253 -0.78 -23.93 9.39
N ALA A 254 -0.62 -22.67 8.96
CA ALA A 254 0.66 -22.13 8.51
C ALA A 254 1.59 -21.76 9.68
N LEU A 255 1.07 -21.67 10.92
CA LEU A 255 1.85 -21.31 12.10
C LEU A 255 2.51 -22.53 12.76
N ASP A 256 1.89 -23.71 12.69
CA ASP A 256 2.44 -24.95 13.26
C ASP A 256 3.90 -25.23 12.85
N PRO A 257 4.27 -25.20 11.55
CA PRO A 257 5.67 -25.38 11.13
C PRO A 257 6.61 -24.31 11.72
N ALA A 258 6.16 -23.07 11.93
CA ALA A 258 6.99 -22.04 12.56
C ALA A 258 7.22 -22.33 14.05
N TYR A 259 6.19 -22.78 14.77
CA TYR A 259 6.34 -23.21 16.17
C TYR A 259 7.19 -24.47 16.29
N TRP A 260 7.02 -25.43 15.38
CA TRP A 260 7.88 -26.61 15.33
C TRP A 260 9.34 -26.20 15.10
N ALA A 261 9.60 -25.31 14.13
CA ALA A 261 10.94 -24.85 13.79
C ALA A 261 11.60 -24.10 14.96
N ARG A 262 10.83 -23.32 15.74
CA ARG A 262 11.31 -22.65 16.96
C ARG A 262 11.99 -23.61 17.92
N ASP A 263 11.40 -24.79 18.10
CA ASP A 263 11.83 -25.74 19.12
C ASP A 263 12.83 -26.80 18.57
N HIS A 264 12.85 -27.02 17.25
CA HIS A 264 13.55 -28.16 16.63
C HIS A 264 14.53 -27.81 15.52
N ALA A 265 14.55 -26.57 15.02
CA ALA A 265 15.38 -26.16 13.89
C ALA A 265 16.38 -25.07 14.28
N SER A 266 17.49 -25.03 13.54
CA SER A 266 18.48 -23.95 13.64
C SER A 266 19.09 -23.66 12.26
N GLY A 267 19.57 -22.44 12.03
CA GLY A 267 20.14 -22.05 10.74
C GLY A 267 19.19 -21.21 9.89
N LEU A 268 19.28 -21.38 8.57
CA LEU A 268 18.54 -20.56 7.59
C LEU A 268 17.39 -21.37 6.98
N VAL A 269 16.17 -20.82 7.07
CA VAL A 269 14.98 -21.40 6.44
C VAL A 269 14.76 -20.74 5.08
N VAL A 270 14.77 -21.54 4.03
CA VAL A 270 14.53 -21.10 2.66
C VAL A 270 13.04 -21.21 2.36
N SER A 271 12.41 -20.08 2.08
CA SER A 271 10.99 -19.98 1.76
C SER A 271 10.71 -18.72 0.96
N ASP A 272 9.48 -18.58 0.47
CA ASP A 272 9.00 -17.34 -0.13
C ASP A 272 8.83 -16.23 0.93
N HIS A 273 8.36 -15.05 0.54
CA HIS A 273 8.19 -13.91 1.45
C HIS A 273 7.25 -14.23 2.62
N HIS A 274 6.15 -14.96 2.38
CA HIS A 274 5.14 -15.22 3.40
C HIS A 274 5.64 -16.26 4.40
N GLY A 275 6.16 -17.39 3.92
CA GLY A 275 6.77 -18.41 4.78
C GLY A 275 7.97 -17.86 5.56
N SER A 276 8.82 -17.06 4.91
CA SER A 276 9.95 -16.40 5.56
C SER A 276 9.53 -15.44 6.67
N THR A 277 8.49 -14.65 6.44
CA THR A 277 7.95 -13.73 7.46
C THR A 277 7.35 -14.51 8.63
N THR A 278 6.67 -15.62 8.34
CA THR A 278 6.03 -16.47 9.36
C THR A 278 7.07 -17.14 10.25
N VAL A 279 8.10 -17.75 9.67
CA VAL A 279 9.14 -18.44 10.45
C VAL A 279 10.06 -17.45 11.19
N PHE A 280 10.32 -16.27 10.64
CA PHE A 280 11.06 -15.23 11.34
C PHE A 280 10.27 -14.66 12.53
N GLY A 281 8.99 -14.32 12.31
CA GLY A 281 8.16 -13.69 13.33
C GLY A 281 7.72 -14.62 14.45
N PHE A 282 7.29 -15.84 14.12
CA PHE A 282 6.75 -16.81 15.09
C PHE A 282 7.77 -17.89 15.50
N GLY A 283 8.66 -18.28 14.57
CA GLY A 283 9.69 -19.28 14.81
C GLY A 283 11.00 -18.71 15.36
N GLY A 284 11.26 -17.40 15.20
CA GLY A 284 12.49 -16.76 15.65
C GLY A 284 13.74 -17.17 14.85
N LEU A 285 13.57 -17.73 13.65
CA LEU A 285 14.65 -18.19 12.79
C LEU A 285 14.90 -17.24 11.61
N ASN A 286 16.14 -17.17 11.14
CA ASN A 286 16.44 -16.40 9.94
C ASN A 286 15.86 -17.09 8.70
N ALA A 287 15.43 -16.28 7.75
CA ALA A 287 14.82 -16.74 6.51
C ALA A 287 15.33 -15.98 5.28
N THR A 288 14.87 -16.38 4.10
CA THR A 288 15.40 -15.88 2.82
C THR A 288 14.58 -14.76 2.18
N TRP A 289 13.27 -14.69 2.39
CA TRP A 289 12.37 -13.76 1.69
C TRP A 289 12.61 -13.72 0.17
N ASP A 290 13.16 -12.62 -0.35
CA ASP A 290 13.42 -12.36 -1.76
C ASP A 290 14.84 -12.75 -2.23
N ARG A 291 15.67 -13.27 -1.33
CA ARG A 291 17.11 -13.49 -1.56
C ARG A 291 17.42 -14.72 -2.40
N THR A 292 16.44 -15.58 -2.63
CA THR A 292 16.59 -16.70 -3.55
C THR A 292 15.27 -17.03 -4.25
N ARG A 293 15.38 -17.38 -5.54
CA ARG A 293 14.25 -17.71 -6.43
C ARG A 293 14.33 -19.13 -6.96
N ALA A 294 15.53 -19.54 -7.35
CA ALA A 294 15.79 -20.79 -8.07
C ALA A 294 15.25 -22.05 -7.37
N PRO A 295 15.19 -22.17 -6.03
CA PRO A 295 14.62 -23.36 -5.40
C PRO A 295 13.16 -23.62 -5.79
N PHE A 296 12.39 -22.56 -6.05
CA PHE A 296 10.93 -22.59 -6.23
C PHE A 296 10.49 -22.30 -7.66
N LEU A 297 11.23 -21.43 -8.37
CA LEU A 297 10.98 -21.06 -9.75
C LEU A 297 12.27 -21.24 -10.58
N PRO A 298 12.75 -22.48 -10.76
CA PRO A 298 14.01 -22.76 -11.47
C PRO A 298 13.87 -22.64 -12.99
N ASP A 299 14.95 -22.23 -13.65
CA ASP A 299 15.10 -22.38 -15.11
C ASP A 299 15.43 -23.83 -15.51
N SER A 300 15.94 -24.64 -14.57
CA SER A 300 16.29 -26.05 -14.77
C SER A 300 16.16 -26.87 -13.48
N LEU A 301 15.69 -28.12 -13.59
CA LEU A 301 15.56 -29.08 -12.48
C LEU A 301 16.81 -29.95 -12.27
N ASN A 302 17.87 -29.74 -13.06
CA ASN A 302 19.05 -30.60 -13.05
C ASN A 302 19.91 -30.46 -11.78
N ASP A 303 19.87 -29.30 -11.13
CA ASP A 303 20.59 -29.03 -9.89
C ASP A 303 19.60 -28.87 -8.72
N PRO A 304 19.50 -29.85 -7.80
CA PRO A 304 18.60 -29.74 -6.66
C PRO A 304 19.03 -28.64 -5.68
N TYR A 305 20.30 -28.23 -5.68
CA TYR A 305 20.86 -27.22 -4.80
C TYR A 305 20.82 -25.80 -5.37
N ALA A 306 20.25 -25.62 -6.56
CA ALA A 306 20.19 -24.32 -7.23
C ALA A 306 19.54 -23.25 -6.34
N GLY A 307 20.31 -22.20 -6.02
CA GLY A 307 19.88 -21.10 -5.14
C GLY A 307 19.74 -21.45 -3.66
N LEU A 308 20.27 -22.60 -3.21
CA LEU A 308 20.29 -22.99 -1.80
C LEU A 308 21.60 -22.69 -1.08
N SER A 309 22.66 -22.24 -1.78
CA SER A 309 23.95 -21.91 -1.19
C SER A 309 24.27 -20.42 -1.27
N LYS A 310 25.11 -19.94 -0.34
CA LYS A 310 25.61 -18.55 -0.27
C LYS A 310 24.50 -17.50 -0.38
N ILE A 311 23.43 -17.69 0.36
CA ILE A 311 22.27 -16.79 0.39
C ILE A 311 22.54 -15.68 1.39
N ASP A 312 22.38 -14.43 0.96
CA ASP A 312 22.44 -13.29 1.86
C ASP A 312 21.23 -13.31 2.81
N SER A 313 21.47 -13.27 4.12
CA SER A 313 20.44 -13.27 5.15
C SER A 313 20.76 -12.24 6.24
N PRO A 314 19.82 -11.91 7.14
CA PRO A 314 20.12 -11.06 8.31
C PRO A 314 21.26 -11.59 9.19
N SER A 315 21.54 -12.90 9.11
CA SER A 315 22.64 -13.56 9.83
C SER A 315 23.94 -13.67 9.03
N GLY A 316 24.07 -12.90 7.94
CA GLY A 316 25.17 -12.99 6.98
C GLY A 316 24.88 -13.95 5.84
N GLN A 317 25.89 -14.20 5.01
CA GLN A 317 25.81 -15.13 3.89
C GLN A 317 25.88 -16.57 4.41
N LYS A 318 24.83 -17.37 4.15
CA LYS A 318 24.72 -18.75 4.64
C LYS A 318 24.08 -19.67 3.60
N ASP A 319 24.34 -20.96 3.74
CA ASP A 319 23.61 -21.99 3.02
C ASP A 319 22.26 -22.26 3.69
N GLY A 320 21.26 -22.59 2.88
CA GLY A 320 19.95 -23.01 3.36
C GLY A 320 20.07 -24.28 4.20
N THR A 321 19.46 -24.31 5.37
CA THR A 321 19.44 -25.50 6.24
C THR A 321 18.13 -26.27 6.08
N TYR A 322 17.04 -25.53 5.94
CA TYR A 322 15.71 -26.08 5.71
C TYR A 322 15.04 -25.41 4.53
N VAL A 323 14.14 -26.12 3.87
CA VAL A 323 13.19 -25.56 2.91
C VAL A 323 11.78 -25.70 3.49
N TRP A 324 11.03 -24.61 3.46
CA TRP A 324 9.61 -24.60 3.81
C TRP A 324 8.78 -24.47 2.54
N ILE A 325 7.77 -25.33 2.40
CA ILE A 325 6.77 -25.28 1.32
C ILE A 325 5.39 -25.45 1.93
N ASP A 326 4.46 -24.58 1.57
CA ASP A 326 3.05 -24.71 1.93
C ASP A 326 2.13 -24.61 0.71
N GLN A 327 0.87 -24.96 0.90
CA GLN A 327 -0.13 -24.98 -0.18
C GLN A 327 -0.31 -23.60 -0.84
N ASP A 328 -0.19 -22.50 -0.10
CA ASP A 328 -0.35 -21.16 -0.66
C ASP A 328 0.82 -20.84 -1.59
N MET A 329 2.04 -21.17 -1.16
CA MET A 329 3.26 -21.02 -1.95
C MET A 329 3.26 -21.91 -3.21
N GLU A 330 2.75 -23.14 -3.13
CA GLU A 330 2.58 -24.01 -4.30
C GLU A 330 1.64 -23.39 -5.34
N ALA A 331 0.54 -22.80 -4.88
CA ALA A 331 -0.42 -22.10 -5.74
C ALA A 331 0.15 -20.78 -6.29
N GLY A 332 1.10 -20.16 -5.59
CA GLY A 332 1.74 -18.93 -6.03
C GLY A 332 2.91 -18.50 -5.15
N VAL A 333 4.14 -18.77 -5.61
CA VAL A 333 5.37 -18.32 -4.96
C VAL A 333 5.45 -16.80 -5.05
N ARG A 334 5.61 -16.15 -3.90
CA ARG A 334 5.75 -14.70 -3.83
C ARG A 334 7.02 -14.32 -3.07
N LEU A 335 8.05 -13.91 -3.80
CA LEU A 335 9.34 -13.52 -3.22
C LEU A 335 9.33 -12.09 -2.67
N THR A 336 8.55 -11.20 -3.28
CA THR A 336 8.38 -9.82 -2.83
C THR A 336 6.89 -9.46 -2.75
N PRO A 337 6.48 -8.53 -1.88
CA PRO A 337 5.05 -8.22 -1.71
C PRO A 337 4.44 -7.42 -2.88
N TRP A 338 5.23 -7.08 -3.90
CA TRP A 338 4.81 -6.27 -5.06
C TRP A 338 4.96 -7.00 -6.41
N GLU A 339 5.47 -8.23 -6.43
CA GLU A 339 5.50 -9.07 -7.63
C GLU A 339 4.26 -9.97 -7.70
N ALA A 340 3.84 -10.30 -8.93
CA ALA A 340 2.80 -11.29 -9.12
C ALA A 340 3.29 -12.66 -8.65
N ALA A 341 2.46 -13.36 -7.89
CA ALA A 341 2.76 -14.73 -7.49
C ALA A 341 2.78 -15.64 -8.73
N LEU A 342 3.76 -16.55 -8.78
CA LEU A 342 3.90 -17.53 -9.86
C LEU A 342 3.70 -18.93 -9.30
N PRO A 343 2.79 -19.74 -9.87
CA PRO A 343 2.56 -21.09 -9.37
C PRO A 343 3.81 -21.96 -9.52
N MET A 344 4.02 -22.87 -8.58
CA MET A 344 5.08 -23.87 -8.68
C MET A 344 4.68 -24.95 -9.69
N ASP A 345 5.59 -25.32 -10.59
CA ASP A 345 5.41 -26.51 -11.43
C ASP A 345 5.37 -27.75 -10.52
N SER A 346 4.44 -28.68 -10.77
CA SER A 346 4.27 -29.88 -9.94
C SER A 346 5.55 -30.73 -9.86
N ARG A 347 6.43 -30.66 -10.87
CA ARG A 347 7.75 -31.30 -10.87
C ARG A 347 8.72 -30.64 -9.89
N VAL A 348 8.61 -29.32 -9.71
CA VAL A 348 9.41 -28.60 -8.70
C VAL A 348 8.95 -28.99 -7.30
N VAL A 349 7.64 -29.11 -7.07
CA VAL A 349 7.10 -29.58 -5.78
C VAL A 349 7.59 -31.00 -5.48
N ALA A 350 7.48 -31.91 -6.45
CA ALA A 350 7.89 -33.30 -6.30
C ALA A 350 9.40 -33.47 -6.03
N LYS A 351 10.25 -32.54 -6.49
CA LYS A 351 11.70 -32.55 -6.21
C LYS A 351 12.00 -32.62 -4.72
N PHE A 352 11.22 -31.92 -3.89
CA PHE A 352 11.45 -31.86 -2.44
C PHE A 352 11.08 -33.16 -1.71
N ASP A 353 10.32 -34.05 -2.35
CA ASP A 353 10.05 -35.39 -1.81
C ASP A 353 11.14 -36.41 -2.20
N SER A 354 12.27 -35.94 -2.75
CA SER A 354 13.42 -36.76 -3.15
C SER A 354 14.73 -36.22 -2.60
N SER A 355 15.76 -37.08 -2.57
CA SER A 355 17.12 -36.69 -2.18
C SER A 355 17.60 -35.49 -2.99
N PRO A 356 18.19 -34.46 -2.34
CA PRO A 356 18.77 -34.44 -0.99
C PRO A 356 17.85 -33.90 0.12
N PHE A 357 16.54 -33.80 -0.13
CA PHE A 357 15.60 -33.21 0.82
C PHE A 357 14.96 -34.28 1.71
N LEU A 358 15.01 -34.08 3.02
CA LEU A 358 14.41 -34.98 4.01
C LEU A 358 13.27 -34.28 4.71
N LYS A 359 12.04 -34.76 4.52
CA LYS A 359 10.86 -34.20 5.17
C LYS A 359 10.91 -34.44 6.68
N VAL A 360 10.94 -33.37 7.46
CA VAL A 360 11.06 -33.38 8.93
C VAL A 360 9.79 -32.89 9.63
N PHE A 361 8.91 -32.20 8.90
CA PHE A 361 7.61 -31.76 9.39
C PHE A 361 6.58 -31.82 8.25
N ASP A 362 5.35 -32.22 8.58
CA ASP A 362 4.20 -32.23 7.69
C ASP A 362 2.91 -32.17 8.51
N ASN A 363 2.11 -31.13 8.33
CA ASN A 363 0.76 -31.03 8.93
C ASN A 363 -0.37 -31.06 7.88
N GLY A 364 -0.07 -31.52 6.67
CA GLY A 364 -0.99 -31.54 5.53
C GLY A 364 -1.17 -30.19 4.83
N TYR A 365 -0.85 -29.08 5.48
CA TYR A 365 -0.86 -27.74 4.88
C TYR A 365 0.53 -27.25 4.50
N ALA A 366 1.52 -27.48 5.37
CA ALA A 366 2.90 -27.06 5.20
C ALA A 366 3.85 -28.21 5.48
N ARG A 367 4.99 -28.18 4.78
CA ARG A 367 6.05 -29.18 4.80
C ARG A 367 7.38 -28.48 5.01
N VAL A 368 8.17 -29.01 5.95
CA VAL A 368 9.55 -28.56 6.17
C VAL A 368 10.49 -29.69 5.83
N TYR A 369 11.48 -29.37 5.02
CA TYR A 369 12.49 -30.29 4.54
C TYR A 369 13.86 -29.86 5.05
N TRP A 370 14.60 -30.76 5.67
CA TRP A 370 16.01 -30.56 5.97
C TRP A 370 16.84 -30.84 4.71
N ILE A 371 17.84 -30.00 4.45
CA ILE A 371 18.73 -30.14 3.29
C ILE A 371 19.94 -30.96 3.71
N ALA A 372 20.04 -32.19 3.20
CA ALA A 372 21.18 -33.07 3.43
C ALA A 372 22.37 -32.69 2.54
N TRP A 373 23.08 -31.62 2.91
CA TRP A 373 24.30 -31.20 2.21
C TRP A 373 25.32 -32.34 2.14
N GLY A 374 25.65 -32.79 0.93
CA GLY A 374 26.59 -33.88 0.68
C GLY A 374 25.96 -35.23 0.28
N CYS A 375 24.63 -35.32 0.22
CA CYS A 375 23.92 -36.44 -0.41
C CYS A 375 23.78 -36.22 -1.92
N LEU A 376 24.16 -37.21 -2.75
CA LEU A 376 23.74 -37.25 -4.15
C LEU A 376 22.34 -37.87 -4.26
N PRO A 377 21.55 -37.54 -5.31
CA PRO A 377 20.21 -38.10 -5.52
C PRO A 377 20.15 -39.64 -5.60
N THR A 378 21.29 -40.31 -5.75
CA THR A 378 21.43 -41.76 -5.88
C THR A 378 22.04 -42.44 -4.65
N THR A 379 22.50 -41.69 -3.66
CA THR A 379 23.28 -42.22 -2.52
C THR A 379 22.63 -42.00 -1.16
N CYS A 380 21.48 -41.32 -1.15
CA CYS A 380 20.53 -41.13 -0.07
C CYS A 380 19.14 -41.29 -0.71
#